data_AF-A0A936M4Y8-F1
#
_entry.id   AF-A0A936M4Y8-F1
#
_cell.length_a   1.000
_cell.length_b   1.000
_cell.length_c   1.000
_cell.angle_alpha   90.00
_cell.angle_beta   90.00
_cell.angle_gamma   90.00
#
_symmetry.space_group_name_H-M   'P 1'
#
loop_
_entity.id
_entity.type
_entity.pdbx_description
1 polymer ?
#
loop_
_entity_poly.entity_id
_entity_poly.type
_entity_poly.pdbx_seq_one_letter_code
_entity_poly.pdbx_strand_id
1 'polypeptide(L)' 'MDSILKITKLKQADAWKLFGISQPDLSTMLRGEFRQFPVERLLRFLVALGQDVEIVVRPHGKTDEPARLRVA' A
#
# COMPACT_ATOMS: atom_id res chain seq x y z
N MET A 1 3.28 3.95 -4.52
CA MET A 1 2.78 2.80 -5.32
C MET A 1 3.22 2.87 -6.78
N ASP A 2 2.97 3.98 -7.49
CA ASP A 2 3.43 4.16 -8.89
C ASP A 2 4.95 3.94 -9.07
N SER A 3 5.78 4.44 -8.15
CA SER A 3 7.23 4.22 -8.18
C SER A 3 7.62 2.73 -8.11
N ILE A 4 6.91 1.94 -7.30
CA ILE A 4 7.19 0.49 -7.15
C ILE A 4 6.83 -0.23 -8.44
N LEU A 5 5.68 0.09 -9.05
CA LEU A 5 5.28 -0.48 -10.34
C LEU A 5 6.29 -0.18 -11.46
N LYS A 6 6.87 1.02 -11.46
CA LYS A 6 7.92 1.40 -12.42
C LYS A 6 9.19 0.57 -12.22
N ILE A 7 9.61 0.37 -10.97
CA ILE A 7 10.81 -0.42 -10.63
C ILE A 7 10.61 -1.89 -10.98
N THR A 8 9.43 -2.45 -10.72
CA THR A 8 9.10 -3.84 -11.06
C THR A 8 8.80 -4.07 -12.55
N LYS A 9 8.86 -3.01 -13.38
CA LYS A 9 8.51 -3.02 -14.82
C LYS A 9 7.11 -3.60 -15.11
N LEU A 10 6.22 -3.53 -14.12
CA LEU A 10 4.87 -4.06 -14.24
C LEU A 10 4.00 -3.05 -15.01
N LYS A 11 3.45 -3.46 -16.16
CA LYS A 11 2.50 -2.61 -16.89
C LYS A 11 1.24 -2.44 -16.04
N GLN A 12 0.64 -1.26 -16.06
CA GLN A 12 -0.62 -1.03 -15.35
C GLN A 12 -1.72 -2.04 -15.73
N ALA A 13 -1.73 -2.47 -17.00
CA ALA A 13 -2.65 -3.49 -17.53
C ALA A 13 -2.47 -4.88 -16.89
N ASP A 14 -1.33 -5.15 -16.27
CA ASP A 14 -1.06 -6.41 -15.56
C ASP A 14 -1.23 -6.23 -14.04
N ALA A 15 -1.01 -5.02 -13.54
CA ALA A 15 -1.13 -4.67 -12.12
C ALA A 15 -2.55 -4.83 -11.56
N TRP A 16 -3.61 -4.47 -12.30
CA TRP A 16 -4.98 -4.59 -11.79
C TRP A 16 -5.38 -6.05 -11.59
N LYS A 17 -4.91 -6.95 -12.46
CA LYS A 17 -5.09 -8.40 -12.33
C LYS A 17 -4.33 -8.93 -11.13
N LEU A 18 -3.06 -8.52 -10.97
CA LEU A 18 -2.25 -8.89 -9.81
C LEU A 18 -2.90 -8.47 -8.48
N PHE A 19 -3.55 -7.30 -8.46
CA PHE A 19 -4.21 -6.75 -7.28
C PHE A 19 -5.65 -7.26 -7.07
N GLY A 20 -6.24 -7.94 -8.05
CA GLY A 20 -7.64 -8.38 -7.98
C GLY A 20 -8.62 -7.22 -7.81
N ILE A 21 -8.38 -6.10 -8.51
CA ILE A 21 -9.24 -4.90 -8.53
C ILE A 21 -9.58 -4.53 -9.97
N SER A 22 -10.55 -3.64 -10.18
CA SER A 22 -10.84 -3.14 -11.51
C SER A 22 -9.72 -2.22 -12.04
N GLN A 23 -9.59 -2.11 -13.36
CA GLN A 23 -8.66 -1.15 -13.97
C GLN A 23 -8.98 0.32 -13.58
N PRO A 24 -10.25 0.76 -13.50
CA PRO A 24 -10.59 2.08 -12.93
C PRO A 24 -10.10 2.28 -11.50
N ASP A 25 -10.24 1.28 -10.63
CA ASP A 25 -9.76 1.33 -9.24
C ASP A 25 -8.25 1.50 -9.18
N LEU A 26 -7.52 0.74 -10.01
CA LEU A 26 -6.07 0.90 -10.13
C LEU A 26 -5.71 2.33 -10.56
N SER A 27 -6.41 2.89 -11.55
CA SER A 27 -6.16 4.25 -12.03
C SER A 27 -6.37 5.29 -10.92
N THR A 28 -7.43 5.16 -10.13
CA THR A 28 -7.72 6.02 -8.97
C THR A 28 -6.65 5.89 -7.89
N MET A 29 -6.23 4.66 -7.58
CA MET A 29 -5.13 4.40 -6.64
C MET A 29 -3.82 5.04 -7.09
N LEU A 30 -3.45 4.94 -8.38
CA LEU A 30 -2.20 5.50 -8.90
C LEU A 30 -2.19 7.02 -8.95
N ARG A 31 -3.36 7.67 -8.94
CA ARG A 31 -3.49 9.13 -8.75
C ARG A 31 -3.39 9.56 -7.29
N GLY A 32 -3.23 8.63 -6.34
CA GLY A 32 -3.09 8.92 -4.92
C GLY A 32 -4.39 8.90 -4.13
N GLU A 33 -5.51 8.52 -4.73
CA GLU A 33 -6.80 8.43 -4.05
C GLU A 33 -6.97 7.08 -3.35
N PHE A 34 -6.36 6.97 -2.16
CA PHE A 34 -6.35 5.73 -1.37
C PHE A 34 -7.56 5.57 -0.43
N ARG A 35 -8.34 6.64 -0.21
CA ARG A 35 -9.43 6.67 0.79
C ARG A 35 -10.49 5.58 0.62
N GLN A 36 -10.67 5.08 -0.59
CA GLN A 36 -11.63 4.03 -0.91
C GLN A 36 -11.08 2.60 -0.70
N PHE A 37 -9.79 2.45 -0.38
CA PHE A 37 -9.16 1.16 -0.16
C PHE A 37 -8.88 0.95 1.34
N PRO A 38 -9.31 -0.17 1.93
CA PRO A 38 -8.91 -0.54 3.27
C PRO A 38 -7.37 -0.64 3.37
N VAL A 39 -6.79 -0.24 4.49
CA VAL A 39 -5.33 -0.31 4.73
C VAL A 39 -4.79 -1.72 4.49
N GLU A 40 -5.49 -2.75 4.97
CA GLU A 40 -5.13 -4.15 4.73
C GLU A 40 -4.94 -4.47 3.24
N ARG A 41 -5.79 -3.89 2.38
CA ARG A 41 -5.71 -4.10 0.93
C ARG A 41 -4.47 -3.43 0.33
N LEU A 42 -4.13 -2.24 0.81
CA LEU A 42 -2.90 -1.54 0.40
C LEU A 42 -1.65 -2.34 0.79
N LEU A 43 -1.63 -2.91 1.99
CA LEU A 43 -0.54 -3.78 2.45
C LEU A 43 -0.42 -5.04 1.58
N ARG A 44 -1.56 -5.67 1.22
CA ARG A 44 -1.56 -6.81 0.29
C ARG A 44 -0.98 -6.46 -1.08
N PHE A 45 -1.20 -5.25 -1.58
CA PHE A 45 -0.61 -4.82 -2.85
C PHE A 45 0.90 -4.68 -2.76
N LEU A 46 1.44 -4.19 -1.64
CA LEU A 46 2.89 -4.13 -1.41
C LEU A 46 3.50 -5.54 -1.43
N VAL A 47 2.88 -6.49 -0.73
CA VAL A 47 3.30 -7.90 -0.75
C VAL A 47 3.23 -8.49 -2.16
N ALA A 48 2.15 -8.24 -2.90
CA ALA A 48 2.01 -8.72 -4.28
C ALA A 48 3.07 -8.13 -5.23
N LEU A 49 3.62 -6.96 -4.92
CA LEU A 49 4.75 -6.34 -5.63
C LEU A 49 6.11 -6.84 -5.15
N GLY A 50 6.16 -7.89 -4.34
CA GLY A 50 7.39 -8.46 -3.80
C GLY A 50 8.06 -7.59 -2.74
N GLN A 51 7.29 -6.76 -2.03
CA GLN A 51 7.79 -6.00 -0.88
C GLN A 51 7.50 -6.77 0.40
N ASP A 52 8.50 -6.88 1.25
CA ASP A 52 8.29 -7.34 2.62
C ASP A 52 7.63 -6.23 3.44
N VAL A 53 6.57 -6.59 4.16
CA VAL A 53 5.80 -5.67 5.01
C VAL A 53 5.84 -6.19 6.44
N GLU A 54 6.50 -5.45 7.32
CA GLU A 54 6.56 -5.75 8.75
C GLU A 54 5.67 -4.78 9.55
N ILE A 55 4.81 -5.32 10.41
CA ILE A 55 3.99 -4.53 11.34
C ILE A 55 4.48 -4.81 12.76
N VAL A 56 5.24 -3.87 13.31
CA VAL A 56 5.77 -3.98 14.67
C VAL A 56 4.89 -3.18 15.63
N VAL A 57 4.13 -3.88 16.47
CA VAL A 57 3.31 -3.26 17.53
C VAL A 57 4.13 -3.22 18.82
N ARG A 58 4.27 -2.03 19.41
CA ARG A 58 4.96 -1.83 20.68
C ARG A 58 4.08 -1.02 21.63
N PRO A 59 4.16 -1.26 22.96
CA PRO A 59 3.52 -0.39 23.93
C PRO A 59 3.92 1.06 23.72
N HIS A 60 2.95 1.96 23.81
CA HIS A 60 3.24 3.38 23.80
C HIS A 60 3.95 3.77 25.10
N GLY A 61 4.97 4.63 25.00
CA GLY A 61 5.70 5.12 26.17
C GLY A 61 4.81 5.97 27.09
N LYS A 62 5.23 6.20 28.34
CA LYS A 62 4.54 7.13 29.24
C LYS A 62 4.87 8.57 28.86
N THR A 63 4.33 9.03 27.74
CA THR A 63 4.41 10.42 27.26
C THR A 63 3.00 10.93 27.02
N ASP A 64 2.77 12.25 27.14
CA ASP A 64 1.48 12.87 26.82
C ASP A 64 1.19 12.94 25.31
N GLU A 65 2.15 12.53 24.46
CA GLU A 65 1.96 12.51 23.01
C GLU A 65 1.12 11.31 22.56
N PRO A 66 0.29 11.43 21.51
CA PRO A 66 -0.43 10.28 20.95
C PRO A 66 0.52 9.29 20.27
N ALA A 67 0.13 8.01 20.30
CA ALA A 67 0.81 6.95 19.54
C ALA A 67 0.81 7.26 18.04
N ARG A 68 1.88 6.85 17.34
CA ARG A 68 2.10 7.20 15.94
C ARG A 68 2.25 5.96 15.07
N LEU A 69 1.63 5.98 13.89
CA LEU A 69 1.93 5.08 12.80
C LEU A 69 3.11 5.66 12.00
N ARG A 70 4.16 4.86 11.78
CA ARG A 70 5.32 5.23 10.96
C ARG A 70 5.39 4.33 9.74
N VAL A 71 5.62 4.94 8.57
CA VAL A 71 5.95 4.28 7.32
C VAL A 71 7.28 4.90 6.88
N ALA A 72 8.31 4.07 6.71
CA ALA A 72 9.66 4.50 6.37
C ALA A 72 9.95 4.34 4.87
#